data_AF-A0A4V6E841-F1
#
_entry.id   AF-A0A4V6E841-F1
#
_cell.length_a   1.000
_cell.length_b   1.000
_cell.length_c   1.000
_cell.angle_alpha   90.00
_cell.angle_beta   90.00
_cell.angle_gamma   90.00
#
_symmetry.space_group_name_H-M   'P 1'
#
loop_
_entity.id
_entity.type
_entity.pdbx_description
1 polymer ?
#
loop_
_entity_poly.entity_id
_entity_poly.type
_entity_poly.pdbx_seq_one_letter_code
_entity_poly.pdbx_strand_id
1 'polypeptide(L)'
;SSLLSVSLGVLVGLGRISTSNVTGRIAKGYVEFFRGTPLLFQLFVIYFGVPRLWATGEFPFTDWAIPAAIIGLTLNHGAYVGEAIRGGIDAVPNGQMEAARSLGMSRVMALRQVVLPQAWRNALAAIGNDQIILVKDTSLLTVIAVPEIMSVFRNINSNQLDPWT
;
A
#
# COMPACT_ATOMS: atom_id res chain seq x y z
N SER A 1 0.18 4.99 7.88
CA SER A 1 0.37 4.22 6.64
C SER A 1 -0.95 3.99 5.89
N SER A 2 -2.03 3.52 6.54
CA SER A 2 -3.34 3.24 5.92
C SER A 2 -3.86 4.28 4.90
N LEU A 3 -4.02 5.54 5.30
CA LEU A 3 -4.48 6.59 4.38
C LEU A 3 -3.53 6.78 3.19
N LEU A 4 -2.23 6.67 3.43
CA LEU A 4 -1.19 6.84 2.41
C LEU A 4 -1.17 5.65 1.43
N SER A 5 -1.34 4.42 1.92
CA SER A 5 -1.42 3.23 1.05
C SER A 5 -2.67 3.26 0.18
N VAL A 6 -3.82 3.71 0.71
CA VAL A 6 -5.03 3.87 -0.11
C VAL A 6 -4.83 4.94 -1.18
N SER A 7 -4.27 6.09 -0.80
CA SER A 7 -4.00 7.19 -1.72
C SER A 7 -3.02 6.76 -2.83
N LEU A 8 -1.92 6.12 -2.46
CA LEU A 8 -0.94 5.58 -3.41
C LEU A 8 -1.55 4.49 -4.28
N GLY A 9 -2.33 3.58 -3.70
CA GLY A 9 -2.98 2.51 -4.42
C GLY A 9 -3.98 3.02 -5.46
N VAL A 10 -4.75 4.07 -5.17
CA VAL A 10 -5.61 4.71 -6.18
C VAL A 10 -4.79 5.23 -7.36
N LEU A 11 -3.67 5.91 -7.09
CA LEU A 11 -2.77 6.41 -8.15
C LEU A 11 -2.17 5.26 -8.97
N VAL A 12 -1.71 4.20 -8.30
CA VAL A 12 -1.14 3.01 -8.94
C VAL A 12 -2.19 2.29 -9.77
N GLY A 13 -3.40 2.07 -9.25
CA GLY A 13 -4.50 1.43 -9.95
C GLY A 13 -4.93 2.19 -11.22
N LEU A 14 -5.01 3.52 -11.14
CA LEU A 14 -5.22 4.37 -12.32
C LEU A 14 -4.05 4.28 -13.31
N GLY A 15 -2.82 4.21 -12.80
CA GLY A 15 -1.63 3.98 -13.64
C GLY A 15 -1.67 2.65 -14.39
N ARG A 16 -2.18 1.59 -13.75
CA ARG A 16 -2.29 0.24 -14.34
C ARG A 16 -3.30 0.16 -15.49
N ILE A 17 -4.35 0.98 -15.47
CA ILE A 17 -5.36 1.05 -16.56
C ILE A 17 -5.09 2.18 -17.57
N SER A 18 -3.96 2.88 -17.41
CA SER A 18 -3.56 3.95 -18.30
C SER A 18 -3.32 3.43 -19.72
N THR A 19 -3.71 4.21 -20.73
CA THR A 19 -3.40 3.92 -22.14
C THR A 19 -1.95 4.21 -22.50
N SER A 20 -1.22 4.93 -21.64
CA SER A 20 0.21 5.16 -21.82
C SER A 20 1.00 3.90 -21.50
N ASN A 21 1.70 3.36 -22.51
CA ASN A 21 2.56 2.19 -22.35
C ASN A 21 3.62 2.40 -21.25
N VAL A 22 4.13 3.61 -21.09
CA VAL A 22 5.15 3.93 -20.08
C VAL A 22 4.54 3.89 -18.68
N THR A 23 3.43 4.61 -18.47
CA THR A 23 2.75 4.66 -17.16
C THR A 23 2.28 3.28 -16.72
N GLY A 24 1.66 2.52 -17.64
CA GLY A 24 1.17 1.17 -17.37
C GLY A 24 2.29 0.20 -17.00
N ARG A 25 3.45 0.29 -17.68
CA ARG A 25 4.63 -0.54 -17.37
C ARG A 25 5.28 -0.17 -16.04
N ILE A 26 5.43 1.11 -15.73
CA ILE A 26 5.97 1.55 -14.43
C ILE A 26 5.06 1.08 -13.29
N ALA A 27 3.75 1.30 -13.41
CA ALA A 27 2.79 0.83 -12.42
C ALA A 27 2.79 -0.70 -12.28
N LYS A 28 2.92 -1.43 -13.40
CA LYS A 28 3.08 -2.90 -13.40
C LYS A 28 4.32 -3.33 -12.62
N GLY A 29 5.48 -2.76 -12.93
CA GLY A 29 6.74 -3.09 -12.28
C GLY A 29 6.73 -2.79 -10.78
N TYR A 30 6.16 -1.64 -10.39
CA TYR A 30 5.92 -1.31 -8.97
C TYR A 30 5.10 -2.40 -8.28
N VAL A 31 3.95 -2.77 -8.85
CA VAL A 31 3.05 -3.78 -8.27
C VAL A 31 3.76 -5.14 -8.16
N GLU A 32 4.41 -5.59 -9.22
CA GLU A 32 5.10 -6.88 -9.26
C GLU A 32 6.23 -6.93 -8.23
N PHE A 33 7.00 -5.86 -8.09
CA PHE A 33 8.08 -5.78 -7.12
C PHE A 33 7.56 -5.84 -5.67
N PHE A 34 6.61 -4.99 -5.31
CA PHE A 34 6.15 -4.88 -3.92
C PHE A 34 5.29 -6.06 -3.47
N ARG A 35 4.52 -6.68 -4.38
CA ARG A 35 3.77 -7.92 -4.08
C ARG A 35 4.63 -9.18 -4.18
N GLY A 36 5.70 -9.15 -4.97
CA GLY A 36 6.63 -10.26 -5.17
C GLY A 36 7.76 -10.35 -4.15
N THR A 37 7.94 -9.33 -3.30
CA THR A 37 8.98 -9.30 -2.26
C THR A 37 8.35 -9.30 -0.85
N PRO A 38 8.93 -10.02 0.12
CA PRO A 38 8.41 -10.05 1.49
C PRO A 38 8.42 -8.66 2.14
N LEU A 39 7.33 -8.28 2.81
CA LEU A 39 7.23 -7.01 3.55
C LEU A 39 8.35 -6.87 4.59
N LEU A 40 8.68 -7.94 5.31
CA LEU A 40 9.76 -7.94 6.28
C LEU A 40 11.10 -7.52 5.65
N PHE A 41 11.42 -8.09 4.48
CA PHE A 41 12.62 -7.72 3.72
C PHE A 41 12.60 -6.24 3.32
N GLN A 42 11.46 -5.73 2.84
CA GLN A 42 11.31 -4.32 2.49
C GLN A 42 11.56 -3.40 3.70
N LEU A 43 11.01 -3.74 4.87
CA LEU A 43 11.25 -3.01 6.12
C LEU A 43 12.74 -3.00 6.51
N PHE A 44 13.43 -4.14 6.41
CA PHE A 44 14.87 -4.22 6.67
C PHE A 44 15.67 -3.34 5.71
N VAL A 45 15.39 -3.41 4.40
CA VAL A 45 16.09 -2.61 3.39
C VAL A 45 15.85 -1.12 3.59
N ILE A 46 14.62 -0.71 3.90
CA ILE A 46 14.31 0.71 4.13
C ILE A 46 14.96 1.20 5.42
N TYR A 47 14.85 0.44 6.52
CA TYR A 47 15.36 0.88 7.81
C TYR A 47 16.90 0.88 7.85
N PHE A 48 17.56 -0.19 7.43
CA PHE A 48 19.02 -0.29 7.49
C PHE A 48 19.75 0.16 6.23
N GLY A 49 19.13 0.02 5.06
CA GLY A 49 19.76 0.32 3.77
C GLY A 49 19.78 1.81 3.46
N VAL A 50 18.68 2.53 3.69
CA VAL A 50 18.58 3.96 3.36
C VAL A 50 19.64 4.79 4.10
N PRO A 51 19.84 4.67 5.43
CA PRO A 51 20.89 5.43 6.13
C PRO A 51 22.30 5.09 5.65
N ARG A 52 22.57 3.83 5.30
CA ARG A 52 23.90 3.38 4.81
C ARG A 52 24.23 3.87 3.41
N LEU A 53 23.21 4.06 2.57
CA LEU A 53 23.37 4.59 1.21
C LEU A 53 23.32 6.13 1.17
N TRP A 54 23.20 6.78 2.33
CA TRP A 54 23.19 8.23 2.41
C TRP A 54 24.58 8.78 2.09
N ALA A 55 24.73 9.33 0.89
CA ALA A 55 26.03 9.77 0.38
C ALA A 55 26.50 11.11 0.98
N THR A 56 25.60 11.88 1.59
CA THR A 56 25.83 13.28 1.97
C THR A 56 26.36 13.45 3.40
N GLY A 57 26.94 12.40 3.98
CA GLY A 57 27.47 12.41 5.35
C GLY A 57 26.58 11.66 6.35
N GLU A 58 26.41 12.19 7.56
CA GLU A 58 25.53 11.58 8.57
C GLU A 58 24.08 11.62 8.10
N PHE A 59 23.34 10.55 8.39
CA PHE A 59 21.93 10.45 8.04
C PHE A 59 21.12 11.47 8.87
N PRO A 60 20.31 12.35 8.25
CA PRO A 60 19.77 13.54 8.93
C PRO A 60 18.60 13.25 9.87
N PHE A 61 18.09 12.02 9.93
CA PHE A 61 16.94 11.67 10.76
C PHE A 61 17.37 10.80 11.95
N THR A 62 17.28 11.36 13.15
CA THR A 62 17.54 10.64 14.40
C THR A 62 16.47 9.57 14.68
N ASP A 63 15.19 9.89 14.46
CA ASP A 63 14.06 8.99 14.72
C ASP A 63 13.59 8.26 13.44
N TRP A 64 14.49 7.53 12.78
CA TRP A 64 14.22 6.91 11.47
C TRP A 64 13.21 5.75 11.49
N ALA A 65 13.00 5.11 12.64
CA ALA A 65 12.22 3.88 12.74
C ALA A 65 10.76 4.06 12.31
N ILE A 66 10.10 5.13 12.78
CA ILE A 66 8.69 5.41 12.46
C ILE A 66 8.51 5.80 10.98
N PRO A 67 9.29 6.75 10.41
CA PRO A 67 9.25 7.03 8.98
C PRO A 67 9.51 5.80 8.11
N ALA A 68 10.53 4.99 8.44
CA ALA A 68 10.84 3.75 7.71
C ALA A 68 9.65 2.77 7.73
N ALA A 69 9.01 2.58 8.88
CA ALA A 69 7.81 1.76 9.03
C ALA A 69 6.65 2.27 8.16
N ILE A 70 6.36 3.58 8.21
CA ILE A 70 5.30 4.18 7.42
C ILE A 70 5.57 4.00 5.93
N ILE A 71 6.80 4.27 5.48
CA ILE A 71 7.20 4.13 4.08
C ILE A 71 7.07 2.68 3.62
N GLY A 72 7.63 1.72 4.37
CA GLY A 72 7.59 0.31 4.01
C GLY A 72 6.17 -0.24 3.91
N LEU A 73 5.33 0.01 4.93
CA LEU A 73 3.92 -0.38 4.91
C LEU A 73 3.14 0.31 3.79
N THR A 74 3.37 1.60 3.57
CA THR A 74 2.67 2.36 2.52
C THR A 74 3.01 1.85 1.13
N LEU A 75 4.28 1.57 0.85
CA LEU A 75 4.71 1.05 -0.46
C LEU A 75 4.16 -0.36 -0.71
N ASN A 76 4.23 -1.23 0.30
CA ASN A 76 3.72 -2.60 0.18
C ASN A 76 2.20 -2.62 -0.04
N HIS A 77 1.43 -2.08 0.90
CA HIS A 77 -0.04 -2.08 0.82
C HIS A 77 -0.56 -1.19 -0.30
N GLY A 78 0.18 -0.16 -0.71
CA GLY A 78 -0.14 0.63 -1.90
C GLY A 78 -0.19 -0.22 -3.18
N ALA A 79 0.65 -1.25 -3.29
CA ALA A 79 0.61 -2.17 -4.42
C ALA A 79 -0.61 -3.10 -4.38
N TYR A 80 -0.98 -3.61 -3.20
CA TYR A 80 -2.17 -4.44 -3.01
C TYR A 80 -3.46 -3.65 -3.26
N VAL A 81 -3.57 -2.43 -2.70
CA VAL A 81 -4.71 -1.55 -2.98
C VAL A 81 -4.76 -1.16 -4.46
N GLY A 82 -3.61 -0.90 -5.10
CA GLY A 82 -3.59 -0.60 -6.54
C GLY A 82 -4.14 -1.72 -7.42
N GLU A 83 -3.85 -2.97 -7.08
CA GLU A 83 -4.43 -4.13 -7.78
C GLU A 83 -5.90 -4.35 -7.42
N ALA A 84 -6.32 -4.04 -6.19
CA ALA A 84 -7.74 -4.03 -5.83
C ALA A 84 -8.54 -3.01 -6.65
N ILE A 85 -8.01 -1.80 -6.83
CA ILE A 85 -8.61 -0.76 -7.67
C ILE A 85 -8.66 -1.21 -9.14
N ARG A 86 -7.56 -1.74 -9.68
CA ARG A 86 -7.52 -2.28 -11.06
C ARG A 86 -8.57 -3.38 -11.24
N GLY A 87 -8.61 -4.35 -10.33
CA GLY A 87 -9.59 -5.44 -10.36
C GLY A 87 -11.03 -4.95 -10.22
N GLY A 88 -11.27 -3.92 -9.40
CA GLY A 88 -12.57 -3.27 -9.27
C GLY A 88 -13.03 -2.59 -10.57
N ILE A 89 -12.10 -2.00 -11.33
CA ILE A 89 -12.37 -1.42 -12.66
C ILE A 89 -12.67 -2.51 -13.67
N ASP A 90 -11.86 -3.58 -13.71
CA ASP A 90 -12.03 -4.71 -14.63
C ASP A 90 -13.36 -5.47 -14.36
N ALA A 91 -13.89 -5.38 -13.12
CA ALA A 91 -15.17 -5.95 -12.75
C ALA A 91 -16.40 -5.14 -13.23
N VAL A 92 -16.20 -3.90 -13.70
CA VAL A 92 -17.30 -3.11 -14.28
C VAL A 92 -17.60 -3.64 -15.69
N PRO A 93 -18.86 -4.00 -16.02
CA PRO A 93 -19.19 -4.51 -17.34
C PRO A 93 -18.80 -3.55 -18.46
N ASN A 94 -18.16 -4.05 -19.52
CA ASN A 94 -17.69 -3.25 -20.67
C ASN A 94 -18.82 -2.40 -21.30
N GLY A 95 -20.05 -2.90 -21.28
CA GLY A 95 -21.23 -2.18 -21.75
C GLY A 95 -21.45 -0.81 -21.09
N GLN A 96 -20.98 -0.59 -19.86
CA GLN A 96 -21.03 0.73 -19.20
C GLN A 96 -20.15 1.76 -19.93
N MET A 97 -18.95 1.35 -20.34
CA MET A 97 -18.05 2.20 -21.12
C MET A 97 -18.60 2.41 -22.53
N GLU A 98 -19.09 1.36 -23.18
CA GLU A 98 -19.65 1.42 -24.53
C GLU A 98 -20.90 2.32 -24.59
N ALA A 99 -21.81 2.21 -23.62
CA ALA A 99 -23.00 3.06 -23.51
C ALA A 99 -22.63 4.53 -23.28
N ALA A 100 -21.72 4.80 -22.34
CA ALA A 100 -21.24 6.16 -22.07
C ALA A 100 -20.59 6.81 -23.30
N ARG A 101 -19.76 6.05 -24.04
CA ARG A 101 -19.14 6.51 -25.29
C ARG A 101 -20.16 6.74 -26.40
N SER A 102 -21.21 5.91 -26.47
CA SER A 102 -22.31 6.05 -27.44
C SER A 102 -23.17 7.29 -27.18
N LEU A 103 -23.25 7.73 -25.92
CA LEU A 103 -23.88 8.99 -25.52
C LEU A 103 -22.97 10.22 -25.71
N GLY A 104 -21.83 10.07 -26.39
CA GLY A 104 -20.92 11.17 -26.74
C GLY A 104 -19.91 11.54 -25.64
N MET A 105 -19.85 10.81 -24.52
CA MET A 105 -18.86 11.10 -23.47
C MET A 105 -17.45 10.80 -23.97
N SER A 106 -16.46 11.65 -23.66
CA SER A 106 -15.04 11.31 -23.88
C SER A 106 -14.63 10.12 -23.02
N ARG A 107 -13.56 9.38 -23.38
CA ARG A 107 -13.06 8.26 -22.55
C ARG A 107 -12.79 8.67 -21.11
N VAL A 108 -12.24 9.88 -20.91
CA VAL A 108 -11.95 10.42 -19.58
C VAL A 108 -13.24 10.72 -18.82
N MET A 109 -14.25 11.30 -19.47
CA MET A 109 -15.55 11.56 -18.86
C MET A 109 -16.26 10.25 -18.49
N ALA A 110 -16.33 9.29 -19.41
CA ALA A 110 -16.93 7.98 -19.17
C ALA A 110 -16.23 7.25 -18.00
N LEU A 111 -14.90 7.27 -17.97
CA LEU A 111 -14.13 6.69 -16.87
C LEU A 111 -14.45 7.39 -15.54
N ARG A 112 -14.42 8.72 -15.51
CA ARG A 112 -14.60 9.50 -14.27
C ARG A 112 -16.02 9.45 -13.71
N GLN A 113 -17.04 9.52 -14.57
CA GLN A 113 -18.43 9.70 -14.16
C GLN A 113 -19.22 8.40 -14.11
N VAL A 114 -18.82 7.37 -14.87
CA VAL A 114 -19.56 6.10 -14.96
C VAL A 114 -18.77 4.96 -14.33
N VAL A 115 -17.55 4.71 -14.81
CA VAL A 115 -16.80 3.50 -14.43
C VAL A 115 -16.15 3.62 -13.05
N LEU A 116 -15.42 4.69 -12.75
CA LEU A 116 -14.69 4.83 -11.48
C LEU A 116 -15.59 4.81 -10.24
N PRO A 117 -16.78 5.43 -10.22
CA PRO A 117 -17.68 5.33 -9.06
C PRO A 117 -18.18 3.89 -8.80
N GLN A 118 -18.41 3.11 -9.87
CA GLN A 118 -18.80 1.70 -9.76
C GLN A 118 -17.62 0.84 -9.32
N ALA A 119 -16.46 1.04 -9.96
CA ALA A 119 -15.22 0.34 -9.65
C ALA A 119 -14.78 0.54 -8.19
N TRP A 120 -14.96 1.75 -7.66
CA TRP A 120 -14.68 2.05 -6.26
C TRP A 120 -15.51 1.16 -5.34
N ARG A 121 -16.82 1.02 -5.59
CA ARG A 121 -17.70 0.14 -4.80
C ARG A 121 -17.27 -1.32 -4.88
N ASN A 122 -16.87 -1.79 -6.06
CA ASN A 122 -16.37 -3.15 -6.25
C ASN A 122 -15.06 -3.40 -5.50
N ALA A 123 -14.17 -2.40 -5.44
CA ALA A 123 -12.87 -2.50 -4.78
C ALA A 123 -12.95 -2.40 -3.24
N LEU A 124 -14.02 -1.82 -2.68
CA LEU A 124 -14.13 -1.55 -1.24
C LEU A 124 -13.91 -2.79 -0.36
N ALA A 125 -14.47 -3.95 -0.74
CA ALA A 125 -14.31 -5.18 0.03
C ALA A 125 -12.85 -5.64 0.06
N ALA A 126 -12.17 -5.59 -1.07
CA ALA A 126 -10.75 -5.95 -1.18
C ALA A 126 -9.84 -4.96 -0.44
N ILE A 127 -10.13 -3.65 -0.54
CA ILE A 127 -9.41 -2.60 0.20
C ILE A 127 -9.60 -2.79 1.72
N GLY A 128 -10.82 -3.04 2.17
CA GLY A 128 -11.12 -3.30 3.58
C GLY A 128 -10.37 -4.51 4.13
N ASN A 129 -10.33 -5.60 3.36
CA ASN A 129 -9.54 -6.78 3.72
C ASN A 129 -8.03 -6.46 3.80
N ASP A 130 -7.49 -5.70 2.85
CA ASP A 130 -6.09 -5.25 2.90
C ASP A 130 -5.81 -4.35 4.12
N GLN A 131 -6.75 -3.49 4.53
CA GLN A 131 -6.58 -2.70 5.76
C GLN A 131 -6.53 -3.56 7.02
N ILE A 132 -7.31 -4.64 7.09
CA ILE A 132 -7.24 -5.61 8.19
C ILE A 132 -5.87 -6.30 8.21
N ILE A 133 -5.35 -6.67 7.03
CA ILE A 133 -4.02 -7.26 6.89
C ILE A 133 -2.95 -6.26 7.31
N LEU A 134 -3.05 -4.99 6.91
CA LEU A 134 -2.11 -3.93 7.31
C LEU A 134 -2.02 -3.81 8.83
N VAL A 135 -3.16 -3.86 9.55
CA VAL A 135 -3.16 -3.84 11.03
C VAL A 135 -2.47 -5.08 11.62
N LYS A 136 -2.52 -6.23 10.96
CA LYS A 136 -1.77 -7.41 11.40
C LYS A 136 -0.28 -7.26 11.08
N ASP A 137 0.05 -6.71 9.93
CA ASP A 137 1.42 -6.56 9.45
C ASP A 137 2.20 -5.47 10.20
N THR A 138 1.53 -4.56 10.91
CA THR A 138 2.23 -3.68 11.87
C THR A 138 2.98 -4.49 12.95
N SER A 139 2.57 -5.74 13.22
CA SER A 139 3.30 -6.66 14.11
C SER A 139 4.77 -6.87 13.76
N LEU A 140 5.07 -6.79 12.46
CA LEU A 140 6.42 -6.93 11.95
C LEU A 140 7.31 -5.75 12.33
N LEU A 141 6.75 -4.60 12.71
CA LEU A 141 7.54 -3.41 13.04
C LEU A 141 8.40 -3.58 14.31
N THR A 142 8.10 -4.59 15.14
CA THR A 142 8.95 -4.95 16.30
C THR A 142 10.39 -5.28 15.92
N VAL A 143 10.63 -5.77 14.69
CA VAL A 143 11.98 -6.13 14.22
C VAL A 143 12.88 -4.93 13.95
N ILE A 144 12.30 -3.74 13.77
CA ILE A 144 13.02 -2.47 13.60
C ILE A 144 12.87 -1.56 14.83
N ALA A 145 12.64 -2.18 15.99
CA ALA A 145 12.54 -1.54 17.30
C ALA A 145 11.45 -0.45 17.41
N VAL A 146 10.41 -0.50 16.57
CA VAL A 146 9.22 0.34 16.75
C VAL A 146 8.32 -0.35 17.78
N PRO A 147 8.10 0.26 18.97
CA PRO A 147 7.20 -0.32 19.97
C PRO A 147 5.77 -0.32 19.44
N GLU A 148 5.13 -1.47 19.54
CA GLU A 148 3.74 -1.68 19.13
C GLU A 148 3.00 -2.55 20.16
N ILE A 149 1.72 -2.85 19.93
CA ILE A 149 0.86 -3.47 20.95
C ILE A 149 1.44 -4.78 21.51
N MET A 150 2.06 -5.61 20.68
CA MET A 150 2.73 -6.84 21.12
C MET A 150 4.03 -6.57 21.88
N SER A 151 4.75 -5.50 21.54
CA SER A 151 5.91 -5.05 22.31
C SER A 151 5.52 -4.56 23.69
N VAL A 152 4.44 -3.77 23.77
CA VAL A 152 3.91 -3.26 25.04
C VAL A 152 3.39 -4.42 25.90
N PHE A 153 2.62 -5.35 25.31
CA PHE A 153 2.16 -6.55 26.00
C PHE A 153 3.32 -7.37 26.57
N ARG A 154 4.36 -7.64 25.77
CA ARG A 154 5.55 -8.38 26.24
C ARG A 154 6.26 -7.67 27.39
N ASN A 155 6.38 -6.34 27.32
CA ASN A 155 7.02 -5.54 28.36
C ASN A 155 6.22 -5.58 29.68
N ILE A 156 4.88 -5.45 29.62
CA ILE A 156 4.03 -5.57 30.80
C ILE A 156 4.11 -6.99 31.37
N ASN A 157 4.01 -8.00 30.52
CA ASN A 157 4.05 -9.41 30.93
C ASN A 157 5.38 -9.77 31.60
N SER A 158 6.52 -9.31 31.07
CA SER A 158 7.83 -9.54 31.67
C SER A 158 8.03 -8.80 33.01
N ASN A 159 7.34 -7.68 33.20
CA ASN A 159 7.48 -6.86 34.41
C ASN A 159 6.48 -7.23 35.51
N GLN A 160 5.40 -7.95 35.19
CA GLN A 160 4.35 -8.34 36.14
C GLN A 160 4.36 -9.84 36.48
N LEU A 161 4.80 -10.71 35.57
CA LEU A 161 5.02 -12.12 35.87
C LEU A 161 6.48 -12.32 36.26
N ASP A 162 6.78 -12.09 37.53
CA ASP A 162 7.94 -12.73 38.16
C ASP A 162 7.48 -14.13 38.60
N PRO A 163 7.98 -15.23 38.00
CA PRO A 163 7.60 -16.58 38.43
C PRO A 163 8.04 -16.91 39.86
N TRP A 164 8.80 -16.02 40.52
CA TRP A 164 9.42 -16.22 41.81
C TRP A 164 8.93 -15.26 42.91
N THR A 165 7.89 -14.45 42.66
CA THR A 165 7.08 -13.74 43.69
C THR A 165 5.60 -13.88 43.40
#